data_AF-A0AA96IZG6-F1
#
_entry.id   AF-A0AA96IZG6-F1
#
_cell.length_a   1.000
_cell.length_b   1.000
_cell.length_c   1.000
_cell.angle_alpha   90.00
_cell.angle_beta   90.00
_cell.angle_gamma   90.00
#
_symmetry.space_group_name_H-M   'P 1'
#
loop_
_entity.id
_entity.type
_entity.pdbx_description
1 polymer ?
#
loop_
_entity_poly.entity_id
_entity_poly.type
_entity_poly.pdbx_seq_one_letter_code
_entity_poly.pdbx_strand_id
1 'polypeptide(L)'
;MRASFPHVVRRRAQRGIVLIDALVATIIFSIGVLGMVALQAAAIKLSSDAKFRSDAAMAADQVIAQMWASDPAALAANFKSPEGASYKTWKDTVTRLTARSGLPGAAGKPPTIEVTADNIVTVTVYWQAAGDPSYHQYVSTTHVAR
;
A
#
# COMPACT_ATOMS: atom_id res chain seq x y z
N MET A 1 11.27 83.67 28.81
CA MET A 1 11.74 83.27 27.47
C MET A 1 12.42 81.91 27.62
N ARG A 2 11.74 80.81 27.25
CA ARG A 2 12.23 79.43 27.48
C ARG A 2 12.48 78.78 26.12
N ALA A 3 13.74 78.52 25.79
CA ALA A 3 14.11 77.86 24.54
C ALA A 3 13.76 76.37 24.63
N SER A 4 12.93 75.90 23.70
CA SER A 4 12.62 74.48 23.51
C SER A 4 13.64 73.90 22.53
N PHE A 5 14.45 72.93 22.98
CA PHE A 5 15.39 72.23 22.11
C PHE A 5 14.73 70.99 21.51
N PRO A 6 14.71 70.82 20.18
CA PRO A 6 14.20 69.61 19.57
C PRO A 6 15.15 68.43 19.85
N HIS A 7 14.61 67.34 20.41
CA HIS A 7 15.33 66.07 20.50
C HIS A 7 15.30 65.39 19.12
N VAL A 8 16.43 65.47 18.42
CA VAL A 8 16.63 64.73 17.17
C VAL A 8 16.81 63.24 17.52
N VAL A 9 15.73 62.47 17.48
CA VAL A 9 15.79 61.02 17.62
C VAL A 9 16.46 60.45 16.36
N ARG A 10 17.75 60.11 16.47
CA ARG A 10 18.44 59.34 15.42
C ARG A 10 17.82 57.93 15.37
N ARG A 11 16.97 57.67 14.37
CA ARG A 11 16.59 56.29 14.03
C ARG A 11 17.82 55.57 13.51
N ARG A 12 18.36 54.62 14.28
CA ARG A 12 19.31 53.63 13.76
C ARG A 12 18.59 52.82 12.69
N ALA A 13 19.01 52.96 11.44
CA ALA A 13 18.58 52.04 10.39
C ALA A 13 19.27 50.69 10.61
N GLN A 14 18.58 49.74 11.25
CA GLN A 14 18.98 48.33 11.25
C GLN A 14 18.94 47.83 9.81
N ARG A 15 20.08 47.82 9.12
CA ARG A 15 20.18 47.43 7.71
C ARG A 15 20.97 46.14 7.43
N GLY A 16 21.37 45.39 8.47
CA GLY A 16 22.13 44.15 8.31
C GLY A 16 21.40 42.87 8.72
N ILE A 17 20.42 42.94 9.63
CA ILE A 17 19.86 41.76 10.28
C ILE A 17 18.72 41.09 9.48
N VAL A 18 18.02 41.84 8.64
CA VAL A 18 16.85 41.37 7.88
C VAL A 18 17.21 40.29 6.86
N LEU A 19 18.37 40.40 6.21
CA LEU A 19 18.85 39.39 5.26
C LEU A 19 19.21 38.07 5.94
N ILE A 20 19.83 38.15 7.12
CA ILE A 20 20.16 36.96 7.93
C ILE A 20 18.88 36.32 8.45
N ASP A 21 17.91 37.12 8.90
CA ASP A 21 16.61 36.65 9.40
C ASP A 21 15.83 35.91 8.31
N ALA A 22 15.74 36.49 7.10
CA ALA A 22 15.11 35.84 5.95
C ALA A 22 15.83 34.54 5.52
N LEU A 23 17.17 34.52 5.61
CA LEU A 23 17.96 33.33 5.27
C LEU A 23 17.74 32.20 6.29
N VAL A 24 17.76 32.53 7.58
CA VAL A 24 17.47 31.56 8.66
C VAL A 24 16.03 31.05 8.54
N ALA A 25 15.05 31.93 8.31
CA ALA A 25 13.66 31.55 8.10
C ALA A 25 13.48 30.62 6.90
N THR A 26 14.16 30.91 5.78
CA THR A 26 14.10 30.08 4.57
C THR A 26 14.73 28.70 4.80
N ILE A 27 15.84 28.60 5.55
CA ILE A 27 16.46 27.32 5.89
C ILE A 27 15.53 26.48 6.77
N ILE A 28 14.99 27.06 7.84
CA ILE A 28 14.08 26.36 8.75
C ILE A 28 12.83 25.90 7.99
N PHE A 29 12.26 26.76 7.15
CA PHE A 29 11.10 26.43 6.32
C PHE A 29 11.41 25.29 5.34
N SER A 30 12.57 25.32 4.69
CA SER A 30 13.01 24.28 3.75
C SER A 30 13.16 22.92 4.43
N ILE A 31 13.71 22.89 5.65
CA ILE A 31 13.79 21.65 6.46
C ILE A 31 12.37 21.13 6.78
N GLY A 32 11.45 22.03 7.13
CA GLY A 32 10.05 21.67 7.36
C GLY A 32 9.38 21.04 6.14
N VAL A 33 9.58 21.61 4.95
CA VAL A 33 9.04 21.07 3.69
C VAL A 33 9.62 19.69 3.39
N LEU A 34 10.92 19.49 3.56
CA LEU A 34 11.55 18.17 3.37
C LEU A 34 10.97 17.12 4.34
N GLY A 35 10.73 17.50 5.60
CA GLY A 35 10.07 16.64 6.58
C GLY A 35 8.65 16.26 6.15
N MET A 36 7.87 17.21 5.63
CA MET A 36 6.52 16.95 5.12
C MET A 36 6.54 16.03 3.90
N VAL A 37 7.47 16.21 2.97
CA VAL A 37 7.62 15.35 1.79
C VAL A 37 7.99 13.92 2.19
N ALA A 38 8.86 13.74 3.18
CA ALA A 38 9.21 12.43 3.71
C ALA A 38 7.98 11.71 4.31
N LEU A 39 7.16 12.44 5.07
CA LEU A 39 5.90 11.90 5.62
C LEU A 39 4.89 11.57 4.52
N GLN A 40 4.75 12.42 3.50
CA GLN A 40 3.89 12.14 2.35
C GLN A 40 4.33 10.88 1.61
N ALA A 41 5.63 10.71 1.35
CA ALA A 41 6.16 9.52 0.72
C ALA A 41 5.90 8.25 1.55
N ALA A 42 6.05 8.32 2.88
CA ALA A 42 5.74 7.22 3.78
C ALA A 42 4.24 6.86 3.76
N ALA A 43 3.36 7.86 3.79
CA ALA A 43 1.92 7.67 3.72
C ALA A 43 1.48 7.00 2.40
N ILE A 44 2.06 7.41 1.26
CA ILE A 44 1.80 6.80 -0.04
C ILE A 44 2.21 5.32 -0.06
N LYS A 45 3.39 4.99 0.48
CA LYS A 45 3.85 3.60 0.60
C LYS A 45 2.88 2.75 1.43
N LEU A 46 2.49 3.24 2.61
CA LEU A 46 1.57 2.54 3.50
C LEU A 46 0.19 2.34 2.85
N SER A 47 -0.32 3.37 2.18
CA SER A 47 -1.60 3.30 1.45
C SER A 47 -1.55 2.28 0.31
N SER A 48 -0.45 2.25 -0.44
CA SER A 48 -0.26 1.28 -1.53
C SER A 48 -0.20 -0.16 -1.01
N ASP A 49 0.54 -0.40 0.05
CA ASP A 49 0.64 -1.72 0.68
C ASP A 49 -0.71 -2.19 1.26
N ALA A 50 -1.45 -1.29 1.92
CA ALA A 50 -2.82 -1.57 2.34
C ALA A 50 -3.74 -1.91 1.17
N LYS A 51 -3.62 -1.19 0.05
CA LYS A 51 -4.37 -1.50 -1.18
C LYS A 51 -4.05 -2.89 -1.72
N PHE A 52 -2.78 -3.28 -1.78
CA PHE A 52 -2.39 -4.60 -2.26
C PHE A 52 -2.96 -5.72 -1.38
N ARG A 53 -2.93 -5.54 -0.05
CA ARG A 53 -3.61 -6.47 0.88
C ARG A 53 -5.10 -6.57 0.63
N SER A 54 -5.79 -5.43 0.42
CA SER A 54 -7.22 -5.42 0.14
C SER A 54 -7.56 -6.07 -1.20
N ASP A 55 -6.77 -5.82 -2.25
CA ASP A 55 -6.96 -6.44 -3.56
C ASP A 55 -6.72 -7.97 -3.49
N ALA A 56 -5.73 -8.42 -2.69
CA ALA A 56 -5.45 -9.83 -2.45
C ALA A 56 -6.58 -10.52 -1.66
N ALA A 57 -7.10 -9.85 -0.63
CA ALA A 57 -8.24 -10.32 0.15
C ALA A 57 -9.48 -10.47 -0.71
N MET A 58 -9.82 -9.45 -1.50
CA MET A 58 -10.94 -9.49 -2.43
C MET A 58 -10.80 -10.64 -3.44
N ALA A 59 -9.60 -10.87 -3.98
CA ALA A 59 -9.38 -11.98 -4.91
C ALA A 59 -9.56 -13.36 -4.24
N ALA A 60 -9.14 -13.51 -2.98
CA ALA A 60 -9.36 -14.72 -2.20
C ALA A 60 -10.85 -14.93 -1.87
N ASP A 61 -11.54 -13.88 -1.43
CA ASP A 61 -12.96 -13.93 -1.08
C ASP A 61 -13.83 -14.27 -2.29
N GLN A 62 -13.48 -13.76 -3.48
CA GLN A 62 -14.17 -14.08 -4.73
C GLN A 62 -14.10 -15.58 -5.07
N VAL A 63 -12.94 -16.22 -4.90
CA VAL A 63 -12.82 -17.66 -5.20
C VAL A 63 -13.46 -18.51 -4.10
N ILE A 64 -13.37 -18.08 -2.84
CA ILE A 64 -14.08 -18.72 -1.73
C ILE A 64 -15.59 -18.67 -1.97
N ALA A 65 -16.15 -17.53 -2.37
CA ALA A 65 -17.57 -17.43 -2.68
C ALA A 65 -17.99 -18.37 -3.83
N GLN A 66 -17.13 -18.55 -4.85
CA GLN A 66 -17.36 -19.53 -5.93
C GLN A 66 -17.34 -20.97 -5.41
N MET A 67 -16.46 -21.29 -4.46
CA MET A 67 -16.39 -22.60 -3.81
C MET A 67 -17.66 -22.92 -3.03
N TRP A 68 -18.21 -21.95 -2.30
CA TRP A 68 -19.45 -22.11 -1.55
C TRP A 68 -20.68 -22.35 -2.46
N ALA A 69 -20.64 -21.84 -3.69
CA ALA A 69 -21.65 -22.10 -4.71
C ALA A 69 -21.43 -23.41 -5.49
N SER A 70 -20.28 -24.06 -5.31
CA SER A 70 -19.89 -25.28 -6.02
C SER A 70 -20.21 -26.53 -5.21
N ASP A 71 -20.17 -27.71 -5.86
CA ASP A 71 -20.31 -29.00 -5.17
C ASP A 71 -19.08 -29.27 -4.27
N PRO A 72 -19.24 -29.45 -2.94
CA PRO A 72 -18.15 -29.77 -2.04
C PRO A 72 -17.39 -31.04 -2.42
N ALA A 73 -18.06 -32.04 -3.02
CA ALA A 73 -17.40 -33.28 -3.45
C ALA A 73 -16.41 -33.06 -4.61
N ALA A 74 -16.62 -32.01 -5.41
CA ALA A 74 -15.77 -31.67 -6.55
C ALA A 74 -14.75 -30.57 -6.23
N LEU A 75 -14.69 -30.10 -4.99
CA LEU A 75 -13.92 -28.92 -4.61
C LEU A 75 -12.41 -29.10 -4.84
N ALA A 76 -11.87 -30.22 -4.37
CA ALA A 76 -10.47 -30.56 -4.56
C ALA A 76 -10.11 -30.72 -6.04
N ALA A 77 -10.99 -31.31 -6.85
CA ALA A 77 -10.73 -31.52 -8.28
C ALA A 77 -10.74 -30.20 -9.07
N ASN A 78 -11.63 -29.26 -8.73
CA ASN A 78 -11.84 -28.04 -9.50
C ASN A 78 -10.99 -26.85 -9.03
N PHE A 79 -10.71 -26.74 -7.73
CA PHE A 79 -10.09 -25.56 -7.14
C PHE A 79 -8.69 -25.78 -6.58
N LYS A 80 -8.23 -27.03 -6.37
CA LYS A 80 -6.87 -27.26 -5.87
C LYS A 80 -5.83 -26.89 -6.92
N SER A 81 -4.80 -26.16 -6.50
CA SER A 81 -3.65 -25.85 -7.35
C SER A 81 -2.74 -27.08 -7.54
N PRO A 82 -2.06 -27.25 -8.70
CA PRO A 82 -2.04 -26.34 -9.84
C PRO A 82 -3.05 -26.71 -10.96
N GLU A 83 -3.74 -27.83 -10.83
CA GLU A 83 -4.42 -28.47 -11.96
C GLU A 83 -5.89 -28.09 -12.12
N GLY A 84 -6.55 -27.66 -11.03
CA GLY A 84 -7.98 -27.36 -11.03
C GLY A 84 -8.38 -26.35 -12.12
N ALA A 85 -9.47 -26.66 -12.83
CA ALA A 85 -9.95 -25.81 -13.93
C ALA A 85 -10.36 -24.41 -13.42
N SER A 86 -11.15 -24.36 -12.35
CA SER A 86 -11.56 -23.09 -11.70
C SER A 86 -10.36 -22.35 -11.10
N TYR A 87 -9.39 -23.09 -10.55
CA TYR A 87 -8.13 -22.49 -10.09
C TYR A 87 -7.38 -21.77 -11.21
N LYS A 88 -7.24 -22.39 -12.39
CA LYS A 88 -6.54 -21.79 -13.54
C LYS A 88 -7.21 -20.48 -13.96
N THR A 89 -8.54 -20.46 -14.08
CA THR A 89 -9.31 -19.24 -14.42
C THR A 89 -9.14 -18.14 -13.37
N TRP A 90 -9.20 -18.50 -12.08
CA TRP A 90 -8.97 -17.56 -10.99
C TRP A 90 -7.53 -17.01 -10.99
N LYS A 91 -6.53 -17.89 -11.13
CA LYS A 91 -5.11 -17.54 -11.21
C LYS A 91 -4.85 -16.56 -12.36
N ASP A 92 -5.47 -16.76 -13.52
CA ASP A 92 -5.35 -15.83 -14.66
C ASP A 92 -5.98 -14.47 -14.35
N THR A 93 -7.08 -14.45 -13.58
CA THR A 93 -7.68 -13.20 -13.10
C THR A 93 -6.76 -12.49 -12.11
N VAL A 94 -6.18 -13.19 -11.14
CA VAL A 94 -5.16 -12.64 -10.22
C VAL A 94 -3.94 -12.13 -10.99
N THR A 95 -3.49 -12.87 -12.00
CA THR A 95 -2.36 -12.46 -12.84
C THR A 95 -2.70 -11.21 -13.66
N ARG A 96 -3.92 -11.06 -14.17
CA ARG A 96 -4.36 -9.81 -14.84
C ARG A 96 -4.42 -8.61 -13.90
N LEU A 97 -4.63 -8.80 -12.60
CA LEU A 97 -4.55 -7.71 -11.63
C LEU A 97 -3.13 -7.14 -11.51
N THR A 98 -2.09 -7.91 -11.84
CA THR A 98 -0.70 -7.41 -11.90
C THR A 98 -0.53 -6.32 -12.97
N ALA A 99 -1.19 -6.48 -14.12
CA ALA A 99 -1.10 -5.55 -15.25
C ALA A 99 -1.91 -4.25 -15.03
N ARG A 100 -2.80 -4.22 -14.04
CA ARG A 100 -3.66 -3.08 -13.70
C ARG A 100 -3.28 -2.40 -12.38
N SER A 101 -2.03 -2.56 -11.94
CA SER A 101 -1.50 -1.96 -10.70
C SER A 101 -2.11 -2.51 -9.39
N GLY A 102 -2.80 -3.65 -9.43
CA GLY A 102 -3.46 -4.23 -8.26
C GLY A 102 -2.52 -5.12 -7.43
N LEU A 103 -1.94 -6.15 -8.04
CA LEU A 103 -1.07 -7.10 -7.35
C LEU A 103 0.28 -7.20 -8.07
N PRO A 104 1.25 -6.32 -7.79
CA PRO A 104 2.54 -6.35 -8.47
C PRO A 104 3.28 -7.67 -8.17
N GLY A 105 4.05 -8.18 -9.13
CA GLY A 105 4.90 -9.37 -8.94
C GLY A 105 4.18 -10.73 -8.88
N ALA A 106 2.85 -10.79 -8.80
CA ALA A 106 2.13 -12.07 -8.66
C ALA A 106 2.33 -13.06 -9.83
N ALA A 107 2.81 -12.59 -11.00
CA ALA A 107 3.20 -13.46 -12.10
C ALA A 107 4.46 -14.33 -11.80
N GLY A 108 5.37 -13.82 -10.96
CA GLY A 108 6.60 -14.53 -10.58
C GLY A 108 6.39 -15.57 -9.48
N LYS A 109 5.31 -15.45 -8.71
CA LYS A 109 4.89 -16.43 -7.70
C LYS A 109 3.36 -16.59 -7.74
N PRO A 110 2.84 -17.62 -8.41
CA PRO A 110 1.41 -17.77 -8.61
C PRO A 110 0.70 -18.00 -7.27
N PRO A 111 -0.56 -17.55 -7.13
CA PRO A 111 -1.37 -17.86 -5.97
C PRO A 111 -1.65 -19.37 -5.87
N THR A 112 -1.93 -19.85 -4.67
CA THR A 112 -2.17 -21.28 -4.39
C THR A 112 -3.50 -21.50 -3.69
N ILE A 113 -4.10 -22.66 -3.93
CA ILE A 113 -5.30 -23.11 -3.25
C ILE A 113 -5.07 -24.55 -2.83
N GLU A 114 -5.12 -24.79 -1.53
CA GLU A 114 -5.08 -26.12 -0.95
C GLU A 114 -6.47 -26.50 -0.46
N VAL A 115 -6.87 -27.75 -0.71
CA VAL A 115 -8.13 -28.32 -0.23
C VAL A 115 -7.79 -29.61 0.51
N THR A 116 -8.22 -29.69 1.76
CA THR A 116 -8.02 -30.83 2.66
C THR A 116 -9.19 -31.83 2.53
N ALA A 117 -9.02 -33.04 3.08
CA ALA A 117 -10.07 -34.07 3.05
C ALA A 117 -11.37 -33.63 3.74
N ASP A 118 -11.28 -32.77 4.75
CA ASP A 118 -12.41 -32.21 5.48
C ASP A 118 -12.99 -30.94 4.83
N ASN A 119 -12.77 -30.72 3.53
CA ASN A 119 -13.19 -29.51 2.80
C ASN A 119 -12.73 -28.17 3.44
N ILE A 120 -11.63 -28.21 4.19
CA ILE A 120 -10.92 -27.02 4.61
C ILE A 120 -10.13 -26.52 3.42
N VAL A 121 -10.42 -25.29 3.00
CA VAL A 121 -9.74 -24.61 1.91
C VAL A 121 -8.80 -23.55 2.47
N THR A 122 -7.56 -23.56 2.02
CA THR A 122 -6.57 -22.50 2.28
C THR A 122 -6.20 -21.82 0.97
N VAL A 123 -6.58 -20.56 0.83
CA VAL A 123 -6.25 -19.70 -0.32
C VAL A 123 -5.09 -18.81 0.05
N THR A 124 -4.03 -18.82 -0.75
CA THR A 124 -2.88 -17.93 -0.58
C THR A 124 -2.65 -17.09 -1.83
N VAL A 125 -2.59 -15.77 -1.65
CA VAL A 125 -2.32 -14.80 -2.71
C VAL A 125 -1.00 -14.09 -2.42
N TYR A 126 -0.15 -13.95 -3.43
CA TYR A 126 1.17 -13.33 -3.30
C TYR A 126 1.26 -12.03 -4.10
N TRP A 127 2.04 -11.07 -3.59
CA TRP A 127 2.46 -9.88 -4.34
C TRP A 127 3.88 -9.48 -3.91
N GLN A 128 4.55 -8.71 -4.76
CA GLN A 128 5.85 -8.12 -4.48
C GLN A 128 5.85 -6.70 -5.06
N ALA A 129 5.94 -5.69 -4.20
CA ALA A 129 6.00 -4.31 -4.66
C ALA A 129 7.34 -4.04 -5.35
N ALA A 130 7.39 -3.03 -6.21
CA ALA A 130 8.62 -2.64 -6.89
C ALA A 130 9.68 -2.20 -5.86
N GLY A 131 10.82 -2.89 -5.85
CA GLY A 131 11.92 -2.64 -4.91
C GLY A 131 11.87 -3.45 -3.61
N ASP A 132 10.82 -4.26 -3.38
CA ASP A 132 10.79 -5.17 -2.23
C ASP A 132 11.68 -6.41 -2.48
N PRO A 133 12.49 -6.84 -1.51
CA PRO A 133 13.38 -7.99 -1.66
C PRO A 133 12.65 -9.35 -1.53
N SER A 134 11.38 -9.36 -1.14
CA SER A 134 10.63 -10.59 -0.83
C SER A 134 9.16 -10.45 -1.19
N TYR A 135 8.51 -11.59 -1.43
CA TYR A 135 7.07 -11.66 -1.66
C TYR A 135 6.31 -11.52 -0.35
N HIS A 136 5.29 -10.68 -0.36
CA HIS A 136 4.24 -10.65 0.64
C HIS A 136 3.16 -11.68 0.31
N GLN A 137 2.38 -12.03 1.32
CA GLN A 137 1.30 -13.00 1.17
C GLN A 137 0.08 -12.61 2.00
N TYR A 138 -1.09 -12.98 1.47
CA TYR A 138 -2.36 -12.98 2.16
C TYR A 138 -2.88 -14.41 2.17
N VAL A 139 -3.29 -14.90 3.34
CA VAL A 139 -3.78 -16.27 3.54
C VAL A 139 -5.16 -16.21 4.15
N SER A 140 -6.11 -16.94 3.57
CA SER A 140 -7.45 -17.14 4.11
C SER A 140 -7.77 -18.63 4.17
N THR A 141 -8.21 -19.10 5.32
CA THR A 141 -8.60 -20.51 5.54
C THR A 141 -10.06 -20.56 5.96
N THR A 142 -10.84 -21.39 5.28
CA THR A 142 -12.28 -21.54 5.55
C THR A 142 -12.72 -22.98 5.36
N HIS A 143 -13.75 -23.38 6.10
CA HIS A 143 -14.40 -24.67 5.93
C HIS A 143 -15.58 -24.51 4.97
N VAL A 144 -15.59 -25.29 3.90
CA VAL A 144 -16.66 -25.27 2.89
C VAL A 144 -17.51 -26.53 3.05
N ALA A 145 -18.60 -26.41 3.80
CA ALA A 145 -19.59 -27.46 3.96
C ALA A 145 -20.99 -26.91 3.68
N ARG A 146 -21.89 -27.77 3.20
CA ARG A 146 -23.29 -27.45 2.95
C ARG A 146 -24.16 -27.91 4.11
#